data_AF-A0AAU6EIA1-F1
#
_entry.id   AF-A0AAU6EIA1-F1
#
_cell.length_a   1.000
_cell.length_b   1.000
_cell.length_c   1.000
_cell.angle_alpha   90.00
_cell.angle_beta   90.00
_cell.angle_gamma   90.00
#
_symmetry.space_group_name_H-M   'P 1'
#
loop_
_entity.id
_entity.type
_entity.pdbx_description
1 polymer ?
#
loop_
_entity_poly.entity_id
_entity_poly.type
_entity_poly.pdbx_seq_one_letter_code
_entity_poly.pdbx_strand_id
1 'polypeptide(L)'
;MLLDAAPYEHPEFPAARTSGPLLLATEDPVVYGEERFGPVAFLVPAEDREAALRTASADARDKGAITAFCYSVDEDFVGRAEDAFALAGAALTSNLTGPMPLNFSAAFSDYHVSGLNPAGNASLTDDAFVSGRFRVTQSRRPAVSHGR
;
A
#
# COMPACT_ATOMS: atom_id res chain seq x y z
N MET A 1 1.35 14.30 -22.27
CA MET A 1 1.66 15.15 -21.11
C MET A 1 0.35 15.74 -20.60
N LEU A 2 -0.03 15.52 -19.33
CA LEU A 2 -1.25 16.08 -18.73
C LEU A 2 -0.93 17.26 -17.80
N LEU A 3 0.13 17.15 -17.01
CA LEU A 3 0.69 18.22 -16.18
C LEU A 3 2.20 18.09 -16.18
N ASP A 4 2.92 19.17 -16.46
CA ASP A 4 4.38 19.18 -16.45
C ASP A 4 4.91 19.56 -15.06
N ALA A 5 6.06 18.99 -14.69
CA ALA A 5 6.70 19.33 -13.42
C ALA A 5 7.39 20.70 -13.53
N ALA A 6 7.10 21.57 -12.58
CA ALA A 6 7.78 22.86 -12.46
C ALA A 6 8.12 23.15 -10.99
N PRO A 7 9.31 23.71 -10.70
CA PRO A 7 9.62 24.20 -9.36
C PRO A 7 8.77 25.44 -9.02
N TYR A 8 8.61 25.72 -7.74
CA TYR A 8 8.07 26.98 -7.23
C TYR A 8 9.09 27.70 -6.34
N GLU A 9 9.08 29.03 -6.34
CA GLU A 9 9.93 29.80 -5.42
C GLU A 9 9.33 29.75 -4.01
N HIS A 10 10.08 29.18 -3.07
CA HIS A 10 9.60 29.08 -1.68
C HIS A 10 9.75 30.44 -0.98
N PRO A 11 8.66 31.03 -0.42
CA PRO A 11 8.68 32.39 0.09
C PRO A 11 9.65 32.59 1.27
N GLU A 12 9.78 31.58 2.13
CA GLU A 12 10.64 31.63 3.32
C GLU A 12 12.02 31.00 3.12
N PHE A 13 12.23 30.25 2.04
CA PHE A 13 13.44 29.46 1.81
C PHE A 13 13.93 29.60 0.37
N PRO A 14 14.62 30.71 0.01
CA PRO A 14 15.02 30.98 -1.37
C PRO A 14 15.94 29.92 -2.01
N ALA A 15 16.62 29.10 -1.20
CA ALA A 15 17.47 28.00 -1.65
C ALA A 15 16.79 26.62 -1.63
N ALA A 16 15.47 26.56 -1.37
CA ALA A 16 14.74 25.30 -1.33
C ALA A 16 14.69 24.65 -2.72
N ARG A 17 14.89 23.33 -2.75
CA ARG A 17 14.65 22.53 -3.96
C ARG A 17 13.19 22.08 -3.97
N THR A 18 12.41 22.64 -4.88
CA THR A 18 10.97 22.38 -5.01
C THR A 18 10.67 21.70 -6.34
N SER A 19 9.55 21.00 -6.41
CA SER A 19 8.98 20.46 -7.65
C SER A 19 7.48 20.28 -7.47
N GLY A 20 6.70 20.76 -8.44
CA GLY A 20 5.32 20.33 -8.62
C GLY A 20 5.23 18.90 -9.16
N PRO A 21 4.02 18.31 -9.17
CA PRO A 21 3.82 16.97 -9.68
C PRO A 21 3.87 16.90 -11.21
N LEU A 22 4.36 15.77 -11.72
CA LEU A 22 4.28 15.36 -13.12
C LEU A 22 3.10 14.39 -13.29
N LEU A 23 2.21 14.67 -14.24
CA LEU A 23 1.12 13.75 -14.61
C LEU A 23 1.21 13.38 -16.10
N LEU A 24 1.34 12.09 -16.37
CA LEU A 24 1.48 11.56 -17.73
C LEU A 24 0.36 10.57 -18.03
N ALA A 25 -0.29 10.72 -19.19
CA ALA A 25 -1.12 9.66 -19.76
C ALA A 25 -0.23 8.72 -20.59
N THR A 26 -0.22 7.43 -20.30
CA THR A 26 0.57 6.43 -21.03
C THR A 26 0.00 5.02 -20.84
N GLU A 27 0.12 4.19 -21.87
CA GLU A 27 -0.19 2.75 -21.84
C GLU A 27 1.09 1.89 -21.81
N ASP A 28 2.28 2.52 -21.80
CA ASP A 28 3.55 1.81 -21.84
C ASP A 28 4.00 1.31 -20.46
N PRO A 29 3.97 -0.01 -20.19
CA PRO A 29 4.35 -0.57 -18.89
C PRO A 29 5.84 -0.40 -18.58
N VAL A 30 6.70 -0.12 -19.56
CA VAL A 30 8.10 0.24 -19.30
C VAL A 30 8.19 1.58 -18.58
N VAL A 31 7.22 2.48 -18.84
CA VAL A 31 7.17 3.80 -18.23
C VAL A 31 6.52 3.74 -16.85
N TYR A 32 5.30 3.20 -16.74
CA TYR A 32 4.50 3.24 -15.50
C TYR A 32 4.67 2.01 -14.59
N GLY A 33 5.19 0.90 -15.12
CA GLY A 33 5.19 -0.40 -14.44
C GLY A 33 6.31 -0.59 -13.43
N GLU A 34 7.17 0.40 -13.22
CA GLU A 34 8.26 0.41 -12.24
C GLU A 34 8.04 1.56 -11.26
N GLU A 35 8.65 1.45 -10.07
CA GLU A 35 8.63 2.53 -9.09
C GLU A 35 9.28 3.80 -9.67
N ARG A 36 8.61 4.94 -9.46
CA ARG A 36 9.09 6.28 -9.84
C ARG A 36 9.13 7.16 -8.60
N PHE A 37 10.23 7.10 -7.87
CA PHE A 37 10.42 7.93 -6.68
C PHE A 37 10.30 9.43 -6.99
N GLY A 38 9.29 10.08 -6.40
CA GLY A 38 9.04 11.51 -6.55
C GLY A 38 7.57 11.82 -6.83
N PRO A 39 7.24 13.08 -7.13
CA PRO A 39 5.87 13.50 -7.36
C PRO A 39 5.44 13.17 -8.79
N VAL A 40 5.42 11.89 -9.16
CA VAL A 40 5.05 11.41 -10.50
C VAL A 40 3.80 10.55 -10.41
N ALA A 41 2.83 10.81 -11.27
CA ALA A 41 1.63 10.00 -11.42
C ALA A 41 1.36 9.66 -12.88
N PHE A 42 0.74 8.51 -13.10
CA PHE A 42 0.35 8.04 -14.42
C PHE A 42 -1.17 7.88 -14.49
N LEU A 43 -1.78 8.43 -15.55
CA LEU A 43 -3.09 8.03 -16.00
C LEU A 43 -2.90 6.91 -17.01
N VAL A 44 -3.27 5.69 -16.66
CA VAL A 44 -3.14 4.52 -17.54
C VAL A 44 -4.54 4.16 -18.06
N PRO A 45 -4.85 4.44 -19.35
CA PRO A 45 -6.09 3.96 -19.95
C PRO A 45 -6.14 2.43 -19.91
N ALA A 46 -7.32 1.90 -19.63
CA ALA A 46 -7.61 0.48 -19.71
C ALA A 46 -8.81 0.26 -20.64
N GLU A 47 -8.88 -0.90 -21.25
CA GLU A 47 -10.00 -1.29 -22.13
C GLU A 47 -11.35 -1.19 -21.42
N ASP A 48 -11.41 -1.73 -20.19
CA ASP A 48 -12.54 -1.64 -19.31
C ASP A 48 -12.10 -1.71 -17.83
N ARG A 49 -13.08 -1.57 -16.92
CA ARG A 49 -12.84 -1.61 -15.48
C ARG A 49 -12.30 -2.96 -14.99
N GLU A 50 -12.66 -4.06 -15.64
CA GLU A 50 -12.22 -5.39 -15.24
C GLU A 50 -10.76 -5.62 -15.66
N ALA A 51 -10.36 -5.11 -16.83
CA ALA A 51 -8.98 -5.07 -17.28
C ALA A 51 -8.12 -4.18 -16.36
N ALA A 52 -8.64 -3.03 -15.94
CA ALA A 52 -7.97 -2.17 -14.97
C ALA A 52 -7.73 -2.90 -13.62
N LEU A 53 -8.77 -3.55 -13.08
CA LEU A 53 -8.67 -4.29 -11.81
C LEU A 53 -7.70 -5.48 -11.92
N ARG A 54 -7.77 -6.25 -13.01
CA ARG A 54 -6.84 -7.36 -13.24
C ARG A 54 -5.39 -6.89 -13.32
N THR A 55 -5.14 -5.79 -14.03
CA THR A 55 -3.79 -5.26 -14.20
C THR A 55 -3.25 -4.72 -12.87
N ALA A 56 -4.03 -3.89 -12.17
CA ALA A 56 -3.60 -3.28 -10.91
C ALA A 56 -3.36 -4.32 -9.80
N SER A 57 -4.21 -5.34 -9.68
CA SER A 57 -4.01 -6.40 -8.69
C SER A 57 -2.86 -7.34 -9.05
N ALA A 58 -2.63 -7.61 -10.35
CA ALA A 58 -1.45 -8.35 -10.80
C ALA A 58 -0.15 -7.58 -10.51
N ASP A 59 -0.10 -6.27 -10.82
CA ASP A 59 1.06 -5.43 -10.51
C ASP A 59 1.32 -5.39 -8.99
N ALA A 60 0.28 -5.24 -8.16
CA ALA A 60 0.41 -5.28 -6.70
C ALA A 60 0.99 -6.61 -6.20
N ARG A 61 0.55 -7.74 -6.77
CA ARG A 61 1.04 -9.08 -6.43
C ARG A 61 2.49 -9.29 -6.88
N ASP A 62 2.81 -8.92 -8.12
CA ASP A 62 4.05 -9.31 -8.79
C ASP A 62 5.19 -8.32 -8.52
N LYS A 63 4.87 -7.04 -8.28
CA LYS A 63 5.85 -5.97 -8.06
C LYS A 63 5.75 -5.32 -6.68
N GLY A 64 4.65 -5.57 -5.97
CA GLY A 64 4.41 -5.05 -4.64
C GLY A 64 3.57 -3.78 -4.66
N ALA A 65 2.64 -3.69 -3.73
CA ALA A 65 1.93 -2.46 -3.39
C ALA A 65 1.66 -2.40 -1.88
N ILE A 66 1.84 -1.21 -1.29
CA ILE A 66 1.48 -0.96 0.11
C ILE A 66 -0.01 -0.63 0.20
N THR A 67 -0.49 0.25 -0.67
CA THR A 67 -1.87 0.74 -0.70
C THR A 67 -2.45 0.67 -2.12
N ALA A 68 -3.75 0.47 -2.19
CA ALA A 68 -4.56 0.53 -3.40
C ALA A 68 -5.85 1.30 -3.13
N PHE A 69 -6.43 1.88 -4.19
CA PHE A 69 -7.68 2.63 -4.11
C PHE A 69 -8.65 2.16 -5.19
N CYS A 70 -9.91 1.99 -4.83
CA CYS A 70 -10.99 1.68 -5.76
C CYS A 70 -12.08 2.75 -5.68
N TYR A 71 -12.55 3.21 -6.84
CA TYR A 71 -13.65 4.17 -6.95
C TYR A 71 -14.73 3.58 -7.85
N SER A 72 -15.90 3.31 -7.27
CA SER A 72 -17.03 2.72 -7.97
C SER A 72 -18.31 2.95 -7.18
N VAL A 73 -19.42 3.18 -7.89
CA VAL A 73 -20.78 3.17 -7.32
C VAL A 73 -21.46 1.80 -7.46
N ASP A 74 -20.81 0.87 -8.17
CA ASP A 74 -21.22 -0.53 -8.30
C ASP A 74 -20.55 -1.34 -7.18
N GLU A 75 -21.34 -1.74 -6.19
CA GLU A 75 -20.90 -2.50 -5.01
C GLU A 75 -20.40 -3.90 -5.36
N ASP A 76 -20.95 -4.55 -6.40
CA ASP A 76 -20.44 -5.85 -6.85
C ASP A 76 -19.01 -5.71 -7.37
N PHE A 77 -18.71 -4.58 -8.03
CA PHE A 77 -17.34 -4.29 -8.47
C PHE A 77 -16.42 -3.95 -7.30
N VAL A 78 -16.90 -3.23 -6.27
CA VAL A 78 -16.12 -2.96 -5.05
C VAL A 78 -15.75 -4.26 -4.35
N GLY A 79 -16.69 -5.19 -4.18
CA GLY A 79 -16.42 -6.50 -3.58
C GLY A 79 -15.39 -7.32 -4.39
N ARG A 80 -15.46 -7.28 -5.73
CA ARG A 80 -14.42 -7.89 -6.59
C ARG A 80 -13.05 -7.25 -6.40
N ALA A 81 -13.00 -5.93 -6.19
CA ALA A 81 -11.75 -5.23 -5.92
C ALA A 81 -11.17 -5.63 -4.56
N GLU A 82 -12.01 -5.74 -3.52
CA GLU A 82 -11.62 -6.20 -2.18
C GLU A 82 -11.00 -7.59 -2.24
N ASP A 83 -11.66 -8.55 -2.91
CA ASP A 83 -11.14 -9.90 -3.09
C ASP A 83 -9.81 -9.92 -3.86
N ALA A 84 -9.72 -9.16 -4.96
CA ALA A 84 -8.54 -9.13 -5.81
C ALA A 84 -7.32 -8.54 -5.07
N PHE A 85 -7.49 -7.45 -4.33
CA PHE A 85 -6.41 -6.81 -3.59
C PHE A 85 -6.04 -7.57 -2.32
N ALA A 86 -7.00 -8.23 -1.65
CA ALA A 86 -6.71 -9.16 -0.56
C ALA A 86 -5.81 -10.32 -1.04
N LEU A 87 -6.12 -10.92 -2.20
CA LEU A 87 -5.28 -11.95 -2.82
C LEU A 87 -3.92 -11.43 -3.28
N ALA A 88 -3.84 -10.17 -3.71
CA ALA A 88 -2.58 -9.50 -4.06
C ALA A 88 -1.77 -9.05 -2.83
N GLY A 89 -2.31 -9.22 -1.62
CA GLY A 89 -1.63 -8.83 -0.38
C GLY A 89 -1.49 -7.31 -0.22
N ALA A 90 -2.39 -6.49 -0.77
CA ALA A 90 -2.34 -5.03 -0.64
C ALA A 90 -3.58 -4.50 0.08
N ALA A 91 -3.41 -3.48 0.92
CA ALA A 91 -4.53 -2.81 1.59
C ALA A 91 -5.34 -2.00 0.58
N LEU A 92 -6.66 -2.15 0.59
CA LEU A 92 -7.58 -1.42 -0.29
C LEU A 92 -8.38 -0.38 0.48
N THR A 93 -8.45 0.84 -0.07
CA THR A 93 -9.42 1.86 0.35
C THR A 93 -10.44 2.10 -0.75
N SER A 94 -11.72 1.97 -0.43
CA SER A 94 -12.82 2.18 -1.38
C SER A 94 -13.47 3.56 -1.19
N ASN A 95 -13.72 4.26 -2.30
CA ASN A 95 -14.50 5.49 -2.35
C ASN A 95 -14.02 6.60 -1.40
N LEU A 96 -12.71 6.87 -1.39
CA LEU A 96 -12.12 7.97 -0.63
C LEU A 96 -12.46 9.33 -1.25
N THR A 97 -13.57 9.94 -0.82
CA THR A 97 -14.04 11.27 -1.27
C THR A 97 -14.13 12.30 -0.15
N GLY A 98 -13.86 11.88 1.09
CA GLY A 98 -13.93 12.71 2.30
C GLY A 98 -12.62 13.41 2.66
N PRO A 99 -12.51 13.98 3.87
CA PRO A 99 -11.34 14.73 4.31
C PRO A 99 -10.14 13.86 4.71
N MET A 100 -10.29 12.52 4.70
CA MET A 100 -9.20 11.62 5.07
C MET A 100 -8.06 11.72 4.03
N PRO A 101 -6.81 12.00 4.44
CA PRO A 101 -5.70 12.11 3.50
C PRO A 101 -5.39 10.78 2.81
N LEU A 102 -5.04 10.83 1.51
CA LEU A 102 -4.75 9.66 0.70
C LEU A 102 -3.64 8.76 1.28
N ASN A 103 -2.58 9.36 1.82
CA ASN A 103 -1.40 8.63 2.30
C ASN A 103 -1.40 8.40 3.81
N PHE A 104 -2.59 8.28 4.41
CA PHE A 104 -2.73 8.13 5.85
C PHE A 104 -2.86 6.66 6.27
N SER A 105 -2.24 6.30 7.41
CA SER A 105 -2.38 5.01 8.06
C SER A 105 -2.31 5.24 9.58
N ALA A 106 -3.37 4.89 10.29
CA ALA A 106 -3.50 5.08 11.72
C ALA A 106 -2.89 3.90 12.48
N ALA A 107 -1.95 4.20 13.40
CA ALA A 107 -1.51 3.21 14.37
C ALA A 107 -2.69 2.66 15.18
N PHE A 108 -2.61 1.39 15.58
CA PHE A 108 -3.65 0.66 16.30
C PHE A 108 -4.94 0.34 15.51
N SER A 109 -4.97 0.63 14.20
CA SER A 109 -6.09 0.29 13.30
C SER A 109 -5.56 -0.32 12.01
N ASP A 110 -4.69 0.41 11.32
CA ASP A 110 -4.34 0.11 9.94
C ASP A 110 -3.01 -0.64 9.90
N TYR A 111 -3.02 -1.83 9.32
CA TYR A 111 -1.81 -2.59 9.07
C TYR A 111 -1.05 -1.99 7.89
N HIS A 112 0.12 -1.42 8.17
CA HIS A 112 0.98 -0.87 7.13
C HIS A 112 1.91 -1.94 6.58
N VAL A 113 1.77 -2.24 5.28
CA VAL A 113 2.35 -3.41 4.60
C VAL A 113 1.76 -4.72 5.14
N SER A 114 1.55 -5.70 4.26
CA SER A 114 0.96 -6.99 4.64
C SER A 114 1.99 -8.08 4.95
N GLY A 115 3.20 -7.99 4.38
CA GLY A 115 4.14 -9.11 4.34
C GLY A 115 3.85 -10.14 3.23
N LEU A 116 2.81 -9.92 2.41
CA LEU A 116 2.29 -10.90 1.45
C LEU A 116 2.63 -10.58 -0.02
N ASN A 117 3.29 -9.45 -0.29
CA ASN A 117 3.75 -9.08 -1.63
C ASN A 117 5.15 -8.42 -1.58
N PRO A 118 5.80 -8.18 -2.74
CA PRO A 118 7.17 -7.65 -2.77
C PRO A 118 7.40 -6.27 -2.13
N ALA A 119 6.34 -5.52 -1.76
CA ALA A 119 6.50 -4.21 -1.12
C ALA A 119 7.06 -4.30 0.32
N GLY A 120 6.97 -5.48 0.95
CA GLY A 120 7.64 -5.74 2.20
C GLY A 120 7.26 -7.11 2.79
N ASN A 121 8.11 -7.62 3.67
CA ASN A 121 8.00 -8.99 4.20
C ASN A 121 7.41 -9.09 5.61
N ALA A 122 6.91 -7.99 6.15
CA ALA A 122 6.26 -7.94 7.46
C ALA A 122 5.25 -6.80 7.54
N SER A 123 4.25 -6.94 8.41
CA SER A 123 3.29 -5.89 8.73
C SER A 123 3.77 -5.01 9.87
N LEU A 124 3.44 -3.71 9.82
CA LEU A 124 3.65 -2.74 10.90
C LEU A 124 2.29 -2.37 11.53
N THR A 125 1.86 -3.02 12.61
CA THR A 125 2.47 -4.19 13.27
C THR A 125 1.45 -5.29 13.50
N ASP A 126 1.92 -6.53 13.49
CA ASP A 126 1.15 -7.70 13.92
C ASP A 126 1.98 -8.58 14.91
N ASP A 127 1.42 -9.72 15.31
CA ASP A 127 2.12 -10.65 16.21
C ASP A 127 3.38 -11.25 15.58
N ALA A 128 3.38 -11.50 14.27
CA ALA A 128 4.52 -12.05 13.54
C ALA A 128 5.72 -11.08 13.56
N PHE A 129 5.47 -9.77 13.54
CA PHE A 129 6.48 -8.74 13.61
C PHE A 129 7.34 -8.80 14.89
N VAL A 130 6.77 -9.28 16.01
CA VAL A 130 7.42 -9.26 17.33
C VAL A 130 7.73 -10.65 17.91
N SER A 131 6.89 -11.65 17.68
CA SER A 131 7.01 -13.00 18.26
C SER A 131 8.30 -13.73 17.86
N GLY A 132 8.85 -13.40 16.69
CA GLY A 132 10.13 -13.92 16.20
C GLY A 132 11.36 -13.46 17.00
N ARG A 133 11.25 -12.43 17.85
CA ARG A 133 12.39 -11.71 18.45
C ARG A 133 12.87 -12.25 19.80
N PHE A 134 12.12 -13.14 20.44
CA PHE A 134 12.51 -13.76 21.71
C PHE A 134 12.16 -15.25 21.74
N ARG A 135 12.80 -16.00 22.64
CA ARG A 135 12.57 -17.44 22.86
C ARG A 135 12.43 -17.73 24.35
N VAL A 136 11.67 -18.76 24.68
CA VAL A 136 11.44 -19.19 26.06
C VAL A 136 12.18 -20.51 26.29
N THR A 137 13.04 -20.56 27.31
CA THR A 137 13.68 -21.78 27.80
C THR A 137 13.11 -22.16 29.16
N GLN A 138 12.87 -23.45 29.40
CA GLN A 138 12.28 -23.92 30.64
C GLN A 138 13.27 -24.70 31.51
N SER A 139 13.06 -24.62 32.83
CA SER A 139 13.66 -25.50 33.83
C SER A 139 12.55 -26.03 34.74
N ARG A 140 12.61 -27.31 35.12
CA ARG A 140 11.59 -27.94 35.98
C ARG A 140 12.25 -28.89 37.00
N ARG A 141 11.63 -28.99 38.18
CA ARG A 141 11.95 -29.97 39.23
C ARG A 141 10.68 -30.46 39.92
N PRO A 142 10.65 -31.68 40.49
CA PRO A 142 9.52 -32.15 41.27
C PRO A 142 9.14 -31.19 42.40
N ALA A 143 7.84 -30.98 42.62
CA ALA A 143 7.33 -30.33 43.81
C ALA A 143 6.98 -31.38 44.86
N VAL A 144 7.30 -31.11 46.13
CA VAL A 144 6.84 -31.97 47.24
C VAL A 144 5.35 -31.72 47.42
N SER A 145 4.52 -32.74 47.15
CA SER A 145 3.08 -32.66 47.41
C SER A 145 2.86 -32.62 48.92
N HIS A 146 2.34 -31.50 49.43
CA HIS A 146 1.77 -31.49 50.77
C HIS A 146 0.35 -32.05 50.63
N GLY A 147 0.14 -33.27 51.14
CA GLY A 147 -1.18 -33.92 51.14
C GLY A 147 -2.23 -33.01 51.76
N ARG A 148 -3.41 -32.93 51.13
CA ARG A 148 -4.60 -32.39 51.78
C ARG A 148 -5.11 -33.40 52.81
#